data_AF-A0A6I9MC71-F1
#
_entry.id   AF-A0A6I9MC71-F1
#
_cell.length_a   1.000
_cell.length_b   1.000
_cell.length_c   1.000
_cell.angle_alpha   90.00
_cell.angle_beta   90.00
_cell.angle_gamma   90.00
#
_symmetry.space_group_name_H-M   'P 1'
#
loop_
_entity.id
_entity.type
_entity.pdbx_description
1 polymer ?
#
loop_
_entity_poly.entity_id
_entity_poly.type
_entity_poly.pdbx_seq_one_letter_code
_entity_poly.pdbx_strand_id
1 'polypeptide(L)'
;MAPFASLLSGILLLLSLIASSKACSCAPLHPQTAFCNSDLVIRAKFMGSPEINMSTLYQRYEIKMTKMLKGFDAVGNAANFRFAYTPALESLCGYVHKSQNLSEEFLITGRLRNGNLHISACSFLVPWRSLKPAQQKAFSKTYSAGCGVCTVFPCSTIPCKLESDTQCLWTDQILRGSEDYQSRNFACLPQNPGLCTWQSLGA
;
A
#
# COMPACT_ATOMS: atom_id res chain seq x y z
N MET A 1 39.02 -11.91 40.68
CA MET A 1 38.19 -10.76 40.24
C MET A 1 38.09 -10.62 38.71
N ALA A 2 38.16 -11.72 37.94
CA ALA A 2 38.09 -11.68 36.47
C ALA A 2 36.82 -12.25 35.77
N PRO A 3 35.89 -12.99 36.40
CA PRO A 3 34.80 -13.64 35.64
C PRO A 3 33.66 -12.68 35.26
N PHE A 4 33.47 -11.60 36.03
CA PHE A 4 32.36 -10.66 35.81
C PHE A 4 32.55 -9.77 34.58
N ALA A 5 33.81 -9.42 34.24
CA ALA A 5 34.11 -8.61 33.06
C ALA A 5 33.87 -9.36 31.75
N SER A 6 34.19 -10.66 31.70
CA SER A 6 33.94 -11.53 30.54
C SER A 6 32.44 -11.78 30.33
N LEU A 7 31.66 -11.93 31.40
CA LEU A 7 30.21 -12.04 31.35
C LEU A 7 29.54 -10.76 30.83
N LEU A 8 29.95 -9.59 31.33
CA LEU A 8 29.44 -8.29 30.86
C LEU A 8 29.76 -8.05 29.39
N SER A 9 30.97 -8.41 28.95
CA SER A 9 31.39 -8.31 27.54
C SER A 9 30.57 -9.24 26.63
N GLY A 10 30.31 -10.48 27.06
CA GLY A 10 29.46 -11.42 26.32
C GLY A 10 28.00 -10.97 26.23
N ILE A 11 27.46 -10.37 27.30
CA ILE A 11 26.10 -9.82 27.33
C ILE A 11 25.98 -8.62 26.38
N LEU A 12 26.97 -7.71 26.35
CA LEU A 12 26.97 -6.59 25.41
C LEU A 12 27.02 -7.05 23.95
N LEU A 13 27.77 -8.11 23.65
CA LEU A 13 27.86 -8.70 22.32
C LEU A 13 26.53 -9.37 21.89
N LEU A 14 25.83 -10.01 22.83
CA LEU A 14 24.49 -10.57 22.60
C LEU A 14 23.44 -9.47 22.37
N LEU A 15 23.51 -8.36 23.12
CA LEU A 15 22.63 -7.20 22.94
C LEU A 15 22.87 -6.48 21.61
N SER A 16 24.10 -6.44 21.10
CA SER A 16 24.40 -5.83 19.79
C SER A 16 23.97 -6.71 18.60
N LEU A 17 23.70 -7.99 18.83
CA LEU A 17 23.16 -8.94 17.85
C LEU A 17 21.63 -8.92 17.76
N ILE A 18 20.95 -8.18 18.65
CA ILE A 18 19.49 -7.97 18.54
C ILE A 18 19.26 -6.98 17.39
N ALA A 19 19.25 -7.50 16.16
CA ALA A 19 18.73 -6.75 15.03
C ALA A 19 17.29 -6.33 15.36
N SER A 20 16.98 -5.04 15.26
CA SER A 20 15.64 -4.52 15.46
C SER A 20 14.69 -5.20 14.48
N SER A 21 14.01 -6.27 14.92
CA SER A 21 13.01 -6.93 14.09
C SER A 21 11.82 -5.98 13.98
N LYS A 22 11.60 -5.41 12.79
CA LYS A 22 10.31 -4.78 12.50
C LYS A 22 9.27 -5.88 12.54
N ALA A 23 8.37 -5.84 13.53
CA ALA A 23 7.34 -6.86 13.69
C ALA A 23 6.32 -6.86 12.55
N CYS A 24 6.15 -5.72 11.86
CA CYS A 24 5.40 -5.63 10.62
C CYS A 24 6.33 -5.62 9.41
N SER A 25 6.06 -6.50 8.44
CA SER A 25 6.71 -6.52 7.13
C SER A 25 5.65 -6.60 6.04
N CYS A 26 5.79 -5.77 5.01
CA CYS A 26 4.86 -5.69 3.89
C CYS A 26 5.53 -6.19 2.62
N ALA A 27 4.84 -7.01 1.84
CA ALA A 27 5.28 -7.31 0.49
C ALA A 27 5.21 -6.03 -0.38
N PRO A 28 6.16 -5.80 -1.30
CA PRO A 28 6.06 -4.74 -2.29
C PRO A 28 4.72 -4.82 -3.02
N LEU A 29 4.12 -3.67 -3.30
CA LEU A 29 2.78 -3.60 -3.86
C LEU A 29 2.74 -2.69 -5.08
N HIS A 30 2.48 -3.26 -6.25
CA HIS A 30 2.25 -2.50 -7.47
C HIS A 30 0.95 -1.65 -7.33
N PRO A 31 0.90 -0.40 -7.82
CA PRO A 31 -0.28 0.48 -7.69
C PRO A 31 -1.59 -0.13 -8.22
N GLN A 32 -1.53 -0.85 -9.34
CA GLN A 32 -2.69 -1.57 -9.87
C GLN A 32 -3.17 -2.66 -8.91
N THR A 33 -2.26 -3.43 -8.31
CA THR A 33 -2.61 -4.46 -7.33
C THR A 33 -3.25 -3.84 -6.10
N ALA A 34 -2.73 -2.69 -5.64
CA ALA A 34 -3.34 -1.92 -4.56
C ALA A 34 -4.77 -1.47 -4.91
N PHE A 35 -4.98 -0.99 -6.14
CA PHE A 35 -6.31 -0.61 -6.63
C PHE A 35 -7.26 -1.81 -6.69
N CYS A 36 -6.83 -2.94 -7.26
CA CYS A 36 -7.69 -4.11 -7.45
C CYS A 36 -8.05 -4.79 -6.12
N ASN A 37 -7.10 -4.92 -5.18
CA ASN A 37 -7.28 -5.64 -3.91
C ASN A 37 -7.94 -4.81 -2.79
N SER A 38 -8.30 -3.56 -3.08
CA SER A 38 -8.96 -2.65 -2.14
C SER A 38 -10.44 -2.51 -2.46
N ASP A 39 -11.29 -2.43 -1.44
CA ASP A 39 -12.72 -2.18 -1.63
C ASP A 39 -12.96 -0.71 -1.97
N LEU A 40 -12.15 0.17 -1.37
CA LEU A 40 -12.21 1.62 -1.55
C LEU A 40 -10.88 2.17 -2.06
N VAL A 41 -10.96 3.10 -2.99
CA VAL A 41 -9.84 3.95 -3.38
C VAL A 41 -10.35 5.38 -3.39
N ILE A 42 -9.78 6.23 -2.53
CA ILE A 42 -10.25 7.60 -2.32
C ILE A 42 -9.08 8.58 -2.34
N ARG A 43 -9.39 9.84 -2.66
CA ARG A 43 -8.56 11.00 -2.33
C ARG A 43 -9.14 11.64 -1.08
N ALA A 44 -8.29 11.87 -0.09
CA ALA A 44 -8.70 12.47 1.17
C ALA A 44 -7.56 13.25 1.82
N LYS A 45 -7.92 14.13 2.75
CA LYS A 45 -6.99 14.85 3.63
C LYS A 45 -7.07 14.28 5.03
N PHE A 46 -5.94 14.16 5.71
CA PHE A 46 -5.90 13.84 7.13
C PHE A 46 -6.11 15.12 7.93
N MET A 47 -7.06 15.10 8.87
CA MET A 47 -7.54 16.30 9.57
C MET A 47 -6.85 16.54 10.92
N GLY A 48 -5.94 15.66 11.34
CA GLY A 48 -5.20 15.82 12.58
C GLY A 48 -4.63 14.50 13.12
N SER A 49 -4.30 14.54 14.40
CA SER A 49 -3.80 13.38 15.16
C SER A 49 -4.85 12.27 15.26
N PRO A 50 -4.43 11.00 15.35
CA PRO A 50 -5.36 9.90 15.49
C PRO A 50 -6.00 9.88 16.88
N GLU A 51 -7.24 9.43 16.94
CA GLU A 51 -7.91 9.05 18.19
C GLU A 51 -7.63 7.59 18.48
N ILE A 52 -7.02 7.31 19.64
CA ILE A 52 -6.65 5.95 20.05
C ILE A 52 -7.77 5.36 20.89
N ASN A 53 -8.28 4.21 20.47
CA ASN A 53 -9.16 3.39 21.29
C ASN A 53 -8.35 2.27 21.96
N MET A 54 -8.00 2.48 23.22
CA MET A 54 -7.19 1.53 23.98
C MET A 54 -7.87 0.16 24.17
N SER A 55 -9.22 0.10 24.17
CA SER A 55 -9.95 -1.16 24.38
C SER A 55 -9.84 -2.12 23.19
N THR A 56 -9.74 -1.60 21.97
CA THR A 56 -9.72 -2.40 20.74
C THR A 56 -8.33 -2.56 20.13
N LEU A 57 -7.30 -1.90 20.66
CA LEU A 57 -5.97 -1.78 20.02
C LEU A 57 -6.04 -1.20 18.59
N TYR A 58 -7.03 -0.37 18.33
CA TYR A 58 -7.20 0.36 17.07
C TYR A 58 -7.13 1.86 17.33
N GLN A 59 -6.67 2.59 16.34
CA GLN A 59 -6.78 4.03 16.27
C GLN A 59 -7.51 4.44 14.99
N ARG A 60 -8.05 5.65 14.96
CA ARG A 60 -8.71 6.19 13.77
C ARG A 60 -8.22 7.59 13.48
N TYR A 61 -8.09 7.90 12.20
CA TYR A 61 -7.82 9.25 11.71
C TYR A 61 -9.11 9.86 11.20
N GLU A 62 -9.43 11.10 11.61
CA GLU A 62 -10.44 11.88 10.91
C GLU A 62 -9.88 12.27 9.53
N ILE A 63 -10.65 11.96 8.49
CA ILE A 63 -10.31 12.25 7.11
C ILE A 63 -11.43 13.06 6.45
N LYS A 64 -11.04 13.97 5.56
CA LYS A 64 -11.96 14.67 4.66
C LYS A 64 -11.78 14.10 3.27
N MET A 65 -12.70 13.21 2.87
CA MET A 65 -12.73 12.68 1.51
C MET A 65 -13.04 13.82 0.52
N THR A 66 -12.21 13.94 -0.51
CA THR A 66 -12.39 14.92 -1.59
C THR A 66 -12.84 14.26 -2.89
N LYS A 67 -12.50 13.00 -3.11
CA LYS A 67 -12.97 12.22 -4.27
C LYS A 67 -12.97 10.72 -4.00
N MET A 68 -14.00 10.02 -4.44
CA MET A 68 -13.98 8.55 -4.55
C MET A 68 -13.53 8.15 -5.96
N LEU A 69 -12.62 7.19 -6.05
CA LEU A 69 -12.08 6.64 -7.31
C LEU A 69 -12.53 5.19 -7.53
N LYS A 70 -12.74 4.43 -6.44
CA LYS A 70 -13.32 3.08 -6.42
C LYS A 70 -14.17 2.92 -5.16
N GLY A 71 -15.24 2.13 -5.26
CA GLY A 71 -16.09 1.79 -4.11
C GLY A 71 -17.57 2.11 -4.27
N PHE A 72 -17.96 2.74 -5.38
CA PHE A 72 -19.34 3.18 -5.63
C PHE A 72 -20.36 2.04 -5.53
N ASP A 73 -20.01 0.83 -6.00
CA ASP A 73 -20.91 -0.33 -5.93
C ASP A 73 -21.08 -0.87 -4.50
N ALA A 74 -20.06 -0.71 -3.66
CA ALA A 74 -20.05 -1.25 -2.30
C ALA A 74 -20.83 -0.36 -1.31
N VAL A 75 -20.83 0.96 -1.51
CA VAL A 75 -21.37 1.92 -0.53
C VAL A 75 -22.23 3.04 -1.14
N GLY A 76 -22.34 3.12 -2.46
CA GLY A 76 -23.11 4.14 -3.16
C GLY A 76 -22.39 5.48 -3.30
N ASN A 77 -22.92 6.33 -4.20
CA ASN A 77 -22.34 7.64 -4.54
C ASN A 77 -22.36 8.67 -3.40
N ALA A 78 -23.23 8.50 -2.41
CA ALA A 78 -23.42 9.43 -1.31
C ALA A 78 -22.59 9.07 -0.05
N ALA A 79 -21.90 7.94 -0.05
CA ALA A 79 -21.08 7.53 1.09
C ALA A 79 -19.90 8.49 1.29
N ASN A 80 -19.84 9.11 2.47
CA ASN A 80 -18.74 9.98 2.86
C ASN A 80 -18.04 9.42 4.10
N PHE A 81 -16.87 8.81 3.90
CA PHE A 81 -16.08 8.27 4.99
C PHE A 81 -15.39 9.40 5.75
N ARG A 82 -15.75 9.54 7.03
CA ARG A 82 -15.15 10.50 7.95
C ARG A 82 -13.92 9.97 8.67
N PHE A 83 -13.78 8.65 8.76
CA PHE A 83 -12.71 8.02 9.53
C PHE A 83 -12.01 6.92 8.73
N ALA A 84 -10.70 6.83 8.89
CA ALA A 84 -9.89 5.70 8.47
C ALA A 84 -9.33 4.98 9.71
N TYR A 85 -9.66 3.71 9.87
CA TYR A 85 -9.28 2.89 11.01
C TYR A 85 -8.01 2.09 10.72
N THR A 86 -7.13 1.97 11.71
CA THR A 86 -5.87 1.23 11.60
C THR A 86 -5.47 0.65 12.96
N PRO A 87 -4.70 -0.45 13.03
CA PRO A 87 -4.12 -0.89 14.30
C PRO A 87 -3.35 0.24 14.99
N ALA A 88 -3.41 0.29 16.32
CA ALA A 88 -2.80 1.35 17.13
C ALA A 88 -1.26 1.23 17.22
N LEU A 89 -0.72 0.03 17.00
CA LEU A 89 0.72 -0.24 17.11
C LEU A 89 1.33 -0.47 15.73
N GLU A 90 2.48 0.15 15.47
CA GLU A 90 3.27 -0.08 14.24
C GLU A 90 3.67 -1.56 14.07
N SER A 91 3.92 -2.26 15.18
CA SER A 91 4.22 -3.69 15.20
C SER A 91 3.09 -4.56 14.66
N LEU A 92 1.85 -4.07 14.70
CA LEU A 92 0.66 -4.71 14.14
C LEU A 92 0.29 -4.16 12.76
N CYS A 93 1.25 -3.55 12.07
CA CYS A 93 1.04 -2.84 10.80
C CYS A 93 0.09 -1.63 10.92
N GLY A 94 0.10 -0.96 12.08
CA GLY A 94 -0.56 0.32 12.26
C GLY A 94 0.03 1.39 11.34
N TYR A 95 -0.81 2.03 10.53
CA TYR A 95 -0.44 3.20 9.76
C TYR A 95 -0.18 4.39 10.71
N VAL A 96 0.96 5.05 10.49
CA VAL A 96 1.33 6.30 11.17
C VAL A 96 1.45 7.39 10.12
N HIS A 97 0.54 8.36 10.19
CA HIS A 97 0.55 9.52 9.31
C HIS A 97 1.74 10.43 9.65
N LYS A 98 2.60 10.70 8.66
CA LYS A 98 3.84 11.48 8.85
C LYS A 98 3.73 12.95 8.45
N SER A 99 2.76 13.32 7.62
CA SER A 99 2.62 14.71 7.16
C SER A 99 1.96 15.56 8.25
N GLN A 100 2.46 16.79 8.40
CA GLN A 100 1.84 17.81 9.26
C GLN A 100 0.96 18.76 8.45
N ASN A 101 0.96 18.64 7.12
CA ASN A 101 0.22 19.53 6.24
C ASN A 101 -1.22 19.04 6.05
N LEU A 102 -2.16 19.59 6.80
CA LEU A 102 -3.59 19.26 6.71
C LEU A 102 -4.24 19.56 5.35
N SER A 103 -3.58 20.38 4.52
CA SER A 103 -4.07 20.68 3.16
C SER A 103 -3.65 19.63 2.13
N GLU A 104 -2.67 18.78 2.47
CA GLU A 104 -2.13 17.75 1.59
C GLU A 104 -3.14 16.64 1.36
N GLU A 105 -3.45 16.38 0.09
CA GLU A 105 -4.31 15.27 -0.29
C GLU A 105 -3.50 14.01 -0.49
N PHE A 106 -4.01 12.90 0.02
CA PHE A 106 -3.45 11.57 -0.14
C PHE A 106 -4.38 10.74 -1.01
N LEU A 107 -3.77 9.90 -1.84
CA LEU A 107 -4.44 8.71 -2.36
C LEU A 107 -4.44 7.66 -1.25
N ILE A 108 -5.61 7.11 -0.94
CA ILE A 108 -5.78 6.10 0.10
C ILE A 108 -6.47 4.89 -0.52
N THR A 109 -5.80 3.75 -0.43
CA THR A 109 -6.39 2.43 -0.75
C THR A 109 -6.71 1.71 0.56
N GLY A 110 -7.90 1.13 0.66
CA GLY A 110 -8.32 0.47 1.89
C GLY A 110 -9.44 -0.53 1.69
N ARG A 111 -9.69 -1.31 2.73
CA ARG A 111 -10.74 -2.32 2.76
C ARG A 111 -11.90 -1.90 3.64
N LEU A 112 -13.08 -2.40 3.33
CA LEU A 112 -14.25 -2.25 4.16
C LEU A 112 -14.32 -3.38 5.18
N ARG A 113 -14.48 -3.03 6.45
CA ARG A 113 -14.85 -3.99 7.50
C ARG A 113 -15.96 -3.37 8.33
N ASN A 114 -17.08 -4.08 8.45
CA ASN A 114 -18.27 -3.60 9.16
C ASN A 114 -18.70 -2.18 8.73
N GLY A 115 -18.64 -1.90 7.43
CA GLY A 115 -18.99 -0.58 6.87
C GLY A 115 -17.95 0.53 7.07
N ASN A 116 -16.84 0.27 7.74
CA ASN A 116 -15.79 1.25 8.00
C ASN A 116 -14.59 1.06 7.07
N LEU A 117 -13.93 2.17 6.71
CA LEU A 117 -12.67 2.15 5.96
C LEU A 117 -11.52 1.75 6.89
N HIS A 118 -10.86 0.63 6.58
CA HIS A 118 -9.66 0.16 7.25
C HIS A 118 -8.43 0.28 6.35
N ILE A 119 -7.35 0.82 6.92
CA ILE A 119 -6.03 0.99 6.31
C ILE A 119 -4.95 0.36 7.21
N SER A 120 -3.75 0.21 6.68
CA SER A 120 -2.59 -0.31 7.40
C SER A 120 -1.29 0.31 6.86
N ALA A 121 -0.17 0.02 7.52
CA ALA A 121 1.17 0.36 7.02
C ALA A 121 1.49 -0.27 5.64
N CYS A 122 0.79 -1.35 5.25
CA CYS A 122 0.97 -2.04 3.97
C CYS A 122 0.00 -1.57 2.87
N SER A 123 -0.95 -0.69 3.21
CA SER A 123 -1.85 -0.11 2.22
C SER A 123 -1.07 0.86 1.31
N PHE A 124 -1.54 1.09 0.09
CA PHE A 124 -0.96 2.11 -0.77
C PHE A 124 -1.52 3.48 -0.36
N LEU A 125 -0.74 4.22 0.45
CA LEU A 125 -1.03 5.60 0.87
C LEU A 125 0.11 6.53 0.46
N VAL A 126 -0.15 7.45 -0.46
CA VAL A 126 0.85 8.40 -0.97
C VAL A 126 0.24 9.78 -1.18
N PRO A 127 1.03 10.87 -1.08
CA PRO A 127 0.58 12.19 -1.48
C PRO A 127 0.10 12.17 -2.93
N TRP A 128 -1.09 12.72 -3.20
CA TRP A 128 -1.67 12.72 -4.53
C TRP A 128 -0.75 13.41 -5.55
N ARG A 129 -0.08 14.48 -5.13
CA ARG A 129 0.83 15.26 -5.99
C ARG A 129 2.17 14.58 -6.25
N SER A 130 2.53 13.52 -5.51
CA SER A 130 3.75 12.75 -5.80
C SER A 130 3.54 11.74 -6.94
N LEU A 131 2.29 11.46 -7.32
CA LEU A 131 1.96 10.59 -8.45
C LEU A 131 2.09 11.34 -9.77
N LYS A 132 2.61 10.66 -10.80
CA LYS A 132 2.61 11.19 -12.17
C LYS A 132 1.17 11.39 -12.67
N PRO A 133 0.90 12.36 -13.57
CA PRO A 133 -0.42 12.53 -14.18
C PRO A 133 -0.98 11.23 -14.79
N ALA A 134 -0.12 10.44 -15.43
CA ALA A 134 -0.46 9.12 -15.96
C ALA A 134 -0.93 8.13 -14.86
N GLN A 135 -0.26 8.10 -13.71
CA GLN A 135 -0.70 7.28 -12.57
C GLN A 135 -2.02 7.78 -11.96
N GLN A 136 -2.19 9.11 -11.84
CA GLN A 136 -3.44 9.71 -11.37
C GLN A 136 -4.62 9.32 -12.28
N LYS A 137 -4.42 9.35 -13.60
CA LYS A 137 -5.38 8.86 -14.60
C LYS A 137 -5.61 7.36 -14.45
N ALA A 138 -4.55 6.59 -14.21
CA ALA A 138 -4.64 5.14 -14.06
C ALA A 138 -5.51 4.72 -12.87
N PHE A 139 -5.32 5.36 -11.70
CA PHE A 139 -6.19 5.18 -10.54
C PHE A 139 -7.65 5.60 -10.79
N SER A 140 -7.87 6.57 -11.67
CA SER A 140 -9.22 7.08 -11.93
C SER A 140 -10.00 6.23 -12.94
N LYS A 141 -9.33 5.56 -13.88
CA LYS A 141 -9.99 4.89 -15.01
C LYS A 141 -9.31 3.61 -15.45
N THR A 142 -7.99 3.62 -15.63
CA THR A 142 -7.28 2.53 -16.33
C THR A 142 -7.18 1.24 -15.53
N TYR A 143 -6.81 1.30 -14.25
CA TYR A 143 -6.53 0.07 -13.47
C TYR A 143 -7.73 -0.85 -13.33
N SER A 144 -8.95 -0.30 -13.33
CA SER A 144 -10.19 -1.09 -13.25
C SER A 144 -10.31 -2.12 -14.37
N ALA A 145 -9.83 -1.81 -15.58
CA ALA A 145 -9.92 -2.70 -16.74
C ALA A 145 -9.03 -3.96 -16.61
N GLY A 146 -8.00 -3.92 -15.75
CA GLY A 146 -7.17 -5.10 -15.48
C GLY A 146 -7.66 -5.93 -14.30
N CYS A 147 -8.53 -5.41 -13.42
CA CYS A 147 -8.95 -6.12 -12.23
C CYS A 147 -9.84 -7.33 -12.57
N GLY A 148 -9.58 -8.48 -11.95
CA GLY A 148 -10.35 -9.72 -12.15
C GLY A 148 -10.01 -10.47 -13.45
N VAL A 149 -9.30 -9.84 -14.38
CA VAL A 149 -8.85 -10.45 -15.65
C VAL A 149 -7.34 -10.67 -15.65
N CYS A 150 -6.57 -9.67 -15.20
CA CYS A 150 -5.12 -9.68 -15.23
C CYS A 150 -4.52 -9.66 -13.82
N THR A 151 -3.36 -10.29 -13.67
CA THR A 151 -2.65 -10.33 -12.38
C THR A 151 -1.24 -9.78 -12.54
N VAL A 152 -0.89 -8.77 -11.75
CA VAL A 152 0.51 -8.33 -11.64
C VAL A 152 1.26 -9.32 -10.74
N PHE A 153 2.24 -10.03 -11.30
CA PHE A 153 2.96 -11.08 -10.61
C PHE A 153 4.33 -10.56 -10.12
N PRO A 154 4.54 -10.37 -8.79
CA PRO A 154 5.80 -9.88 -8.25
C PRO A 154 6.92 -10.92 -8.45
N CYS A 155 8.02 -10.48 -9.04
CA CYS A 155 9.26 -11.24 -9.11
C CYS A 155 10.15 -10.82 -7.95
N SER A 156 10.36 -11.72 -6.98
CA SER A 156 11.21 -11.45 -5.81
C SER A 156 12.60 -12.09 -5.91
N THR A 157 12.75 -13.17 -6.68
CA THR A 157 14.04 -13.85 -6.87
C THR A 157 14.07 -14.52 -8.24
N ILE A 158 15.15 -14.32 -9.00
CA ILE A 158 15.33 -14.93 -10.33
C ILE A 158 15.76 -16.40 -10.14
N PRO A 159 15.22 -17.35 -10.94
CA PRO A 159 14.29 -17.14 -12.06
C PRO A 159 12.83 -17.04 -11.62
N CYS A 160 12.11 -16.07 -12.21
CA CYS A 160 10.65 -15.98 -12.06
C CYS A 160 9.98 -16.58 -13.29
N LYS A 161 9.03 -17.49 -13.07
CA LYS A 161 8.25 -18.13 -14.13
C LYS A 161 6.80 -17.72 -13.96
N LEU A 162 6.19 -17.24 -15.04
CA LEU A 162 4.76 -17.00 -15.10
C LEU A 162 4.01 -18.32 -15.17
N GLU A 163 2.89 -18.41 -14.46
CA GLU A 163 2.03 -19.58 -14.43
C GLU A 163 0.89 -19.49 -15.46
N SER A 164 0.61 -18.29 -15.96
CA SER A 164 -0.48 -18.02 -16.89
C SER A 164 -0.20 -16.80 -17.76
N ASP A 165 -0.77 -16.77 -18.97
CA ASP A 165 -0.72 -15.65 -19.91
C ASP A 165 -1.55 -14.43 -19.44
N THR A 166 -2.35 -14.56 -18.38
CA THR A 166 -3.03 -13.43 -17.74
C THR A 166 -2.16 -12.70 -16.71
N GLN A 167 -0.92 -13.16 -16.49
CA GLN A 167 0.01 -12.57 -15.56
C GLN A 167 1.01 -11.64 -16.25
N CYS A 168 1.24 -10.46 -15.68
CA CYS A 168 2.34 -9.57 -16.08
C CYS A 168 3.46 -9.61 -15.03
N LEU A 169 4.66 -10.01 -15.46
CA LEU A 169 5.82 -10.10 -14.58
C LEU A 169 6.27 -8.72 -14.11
N TRP A 170 6.29 -8.50 -12.80
CA TRP A 170 6.73 -7.25 -12.16
C TRP A 170 8.13 -7.40 -11.59
N THR A 171 9.10 -6.67 -12.15
CA THR A 171 10.53 -6.83 -11.92
C THR A 171 11.21 -5.64 -11.24
N ASP A 172 10.46 -4.59 -10.88
CA ASP A 172 11.00 -3.38 -10.25
C ASP A 172 11.83 -3.68 -8.98
N GLN A 173 11.56 -4.80 -8.30
CA GLN A 173 12.23 -5.19 -7.06
C GLN A 173 13.61 -5.84 -7.24
N ILE A 174 13.94 -6.31 -8.46
CA ILE A 174 15.18 -7.07 -8.70
C ILE A 174 16.17 -6.27 -9.56
N LEU A 175 15.65 -5.48 -10.50
CA LEU A 175 16.48 -4.78 -11.46
C LEU A 175 17.01 -3.45 -10.87
N ARG A 176 18.32 -3.41 -10.60
CA ARG A 176 18.99 -2.17 -10.16
C ARG A 176 18.83 -1.09 -11.23
N GLY A 177 18.38 0.10 -10.82
CA GLY A 177 18.19 1.25 -11.71
C GLY A 177 16.81 1.34 -12.37
N SER A 178 15.92 0.35 -12.18
CA SER A 178 14.51 0.42 -12.60
C SER A 178 13.55 0.51 -11.41
N GLU A 179 14.01 1.07 -10.29
CA GLU A 179 13.17 1.24 -9.10
C GLU A 179 11.90 2.00 -9.48
N ASP A 180 10.76 1.37 -9.20
CA ASP A 180 9.41 1.83 -9.54
C ASP A 180 9.16 2.10 -11.05
N TYR A 181 9.99 1.60 -11.98
CA TYR A 181 9.82 1.92 -13.40
C TYR A 181 8.50 1.38 -13.96
N GLN A 182 8.18 0.11 -13.74
CA GLN A 182 6.90 -0.46 -14.15
C GLN A 182 5.76 0.19 -13.36
N SER A 183 5.94 0.30 -12.04
CA SER A 183 4.96 0.90 -11.10
C SER A 183 4.56 2.33 -11.47
N ARG A 184 5.46 3.10 -12.09
CA ARG A 184 5.22 4.50 -12.47
C ARG A 184 4.66 4.68 -13.87
N ASN A 185 4.88 3.73 -14.77
CA ASN A 185 4.66 3.96 -16.20
C ASN A 185 3.75 2.92 -16.88
N PHE A 186 3.43 1.79 -16.24
CA PHE A 186 2.70 0.70 -16.88
C PHE A 186 1.50 0.21 -16.07
N ALA A 187 0.55 -0.41 -16.78
CA ALA A 187 -0.54 -1.19 -16.23
C ALA A 187 -0.61 -2.56 -16.94
N CYS A 188 -0.93 -3.60 -16.20
CA CYS A 188 -1.15 -4.94 -16.71
C CYS A 188 -2.61 -5.05 -17.18
N LEU A 189 -2.84 -4.98 -18.49
CA LEU A 189 -4.17 -4.86 -19.07
C LEU A 189 -4.43 -5.99 -20.07
N PRO A 190 -5.70 -6.38 -20.27
CA PRO A 190 -6.03 -7.40 -21.26
C PRO A 190 -5.71 -6.87 -22.66
N GLN A 191 -5.01 -7.68 -23.45
CA GLN A 191 -4.78 -7.42 -24.86
C GLN A 191 -5.76 -8.20 -25.72
N ASN A 192 -5.95 -9.49 -25.40
CA ASN A 192 -6.89 -10.41 -26.01
C ASN A 192 -7.52 -11.30 -24.92
N PRO A 193 -8.62 -12.03 -25.20
CA PRO A 193 -9.14 -13.02 -24.26
C PRO A 193 -8.06 -14.00 -23.82
N GLY A 194 -7.80 -14.08 -22.51
CA GLY A 194 -6.77 -14.95 -21.93
C GLY A 194 -5.32 -14.43 -21.96
N LEU A 195 -5.07 -13.25 -22.52
CA LEU A 195 -3.72 -12.65 -22.61
C LEU A 195 -3.68 -11.25 -22.01
N CYS A 196 -2.80 -11.04 -21.05
CA CYS A 196 -2.52 -9.76 -20.42
C CYS A 196 -1.09 -9.32 -20.67
N THR A 197 -0.89 -8.03 -20.93
CA THR A 197 0.44 -7.46 -21.19
C THR A 197 0.63 -6.13 -20.48
N TRP A 198 1.90 -5.76 -20.27
CA TRP A 198 2.25 -4.42 -19.81
C TRP A 198 1.95 -3.40 -20.90
N GLN A 199 0.99 -2.52 -20.62
CA GLN A 199 0.63 -1.40 -21.48
C GLN A 199 1.09 -0.09 -20.82
N SER A 200 1.68 0.79 -21.61
CA SER A 200 2.12 2.10 -21.14
C SER A 200 0.93 2.97 -20.75
N LEU A 201 1.05 3.66 -19.62
CA LEU A 201 0.05 4.63 -19.15
C LEU A 201 0.04 5.93 -19.98
N GLY A 202 1.05 6.12 -20.86
CA GLY A 202 1.30 7.37 -21.57
C GLY A 202 1.97 8.44 -20.70
N ALA A 203 2.35 9.55 -21.32
CA ALA A 203 2.78 10.77 -20.63
C ALA A 203 1.57 11.59 -20.17
#